data_AF-A0A073JBL6-F1
#
_entry.id   AF-A0A073JBL6-F1
#
_cell.length_a   1.000
_cell.length_b   1.000
_cell.length_c   1.000
_cell.angle_alpha   90.00
_cell.angle_beta   90.00
_cell.angle_gamma   90.00
#
_symmetry.space_group_name_H-M   'P 1'
#
loop_
_entity.id
_entity.type
_entity.pdbx_description
1 polymer ?
#
loop_
_entity_poly.entity_id
_entity_poly.type
_entity_poly.pdbx_seq_one_letter_code
_entity_poly.pdbx_strand_id
1 'polypeptide(L)'
;MLRSFTTLARHLNLTRAVEELGSTRQTVRRHITYLEQAKGFELFRIRDRRYELTERGASALTEAQTLLSRGNAWLSSEVGFEYGMLRIAKSEGDWRFFLQQRPLSEIWVQGSDFLRNSVRCWAESGGNIEHPAFQPVRPYAMVFRPNDRQWVCVDVGRESSFATWFGWEWQSSSIGRTLEALPGGPLVGDIMEGTFHEIAANHGLRFDHIHTTVARKAGTPLVPLSYTRLLLGARFPDDSFALVNIIERTNALEIDELPPEYINSMDSSLEMHVSI
;
A
#
# COMPACT_ATOMS: atom_id res chain seq x y z
N MET A 1 -2.93 21.69 -16.19
CA MET A 1 -3.69 22.43 -15.17
C MET A 1 -3.43 21.94 -13.75
N LEU A 2 -3.69 20.66 -13.43
CA LEU A 2 -3.46 20.11 -12.08
C LEU A 2 -2.03 20.32 -11.56
N ARG A 3 -0.98 20.06 -12.38
CA ARG A 3 0.42 20.35 -12.01
C ARG A 3 0.65 21.81 -11.59
N SER A 4 0.01 22.75 -12.28
CA SER A 4 0.13 24.17 -11.94
C SER A 4 -0.51 24.52 -10.60
N PHE A 5 -1.67 23.91 -10.31
CA PHE A 5 -2.32 24.06 -9.02
C PHE A 5 -1.48 23.46 -7.89
N THR A 6 -1.09 22.20 -7.99
CA THR A 6 -0.35 21.52 -6.92
C THR A 6 1.02 22.14 -6.65
N THR A 7 1.74 22.57 -7.70
CA THR A 7 3.04 23.24 -7.52
C THR A 7 2.87 24.65 -6.92
N LEU A 8 1.86 25.42 -7.34
CA LEU A 8 1.59 26.73 -6.73
C LEU A 8 1.15 26.59 -5.26
N ALA A 9 0.33 25.58 -4.95
CA ALA A 9 -0.10 25.27 -3.59
C ALA A 9 1.08 24.89 -2.67
N ARG A 10 2.07 24.17 -3.21
CA ARG A 10 3.27 23.79 -2.45
C ARG A 10 4.16 24.98 -2.09
N HIS A 11 4.33 25.92 -3.02
CA HIS A 11 5.25 27.05 -2.83
C HIS A 11 4.58 28.30 -2.26
N LEU A 12 3.28 28.46 -2.49
CA LEU A 12 2.51 29.69 -2.24
C LEU A 12 3.17 30.95 -2.87
N ASN A 13 4.00 30.73 -3.88
CA ASN A 13 4.81 31.73 -4.55
C ASN A 13 4.80 31.46 -6.05
N LEU A 14 4.18 32.37 -6.81
CA LEU A 14 4.01 32.22 -8.26
C LEU A 14 5.33 32.17 -9.02
N THR A 15 6.36 32.91 -8.58
CA THR A 15 7.67 32.91 -9.24
C THR A 15 8.32 31.54 -9.12
N ARG A 16 8.40 30.99 -7.90
CA ARG A 16 8.97 29.66 -7.65
C ARG A 16 8.21 28.56 -8.38
N ALA A 17 6.88 28.65 -8.40
CA ALA A 17 6.05 27.67 -9.10
C ALA A 17 6.30 27.68 -10.62
N VAL A 18 6.48 28.86 -11.21
CA VAL A 18 6.76 29.02 -12.63
C VAL A 18 8.15 28.49 -12.99
N GLU A 19 9.15 28.74 -12.13
CA GLU A 19 10.51 28.21 -12.26
C GLU A 19 10.50 26.67 -12.24
N GLU A 20 9.86 26.04 -11.25
CA GLU A 20 9.77 24.57 -11.16
C GLU A 20 9.05 23.95 -12.36
N LEU A 21 7.99 24.60 -12.84
CA LEU A 21 7.18 24.06 -13.94
C LEU A 21 7.80 24.31 -15.33
N GLY A 22 8.84 25.12 -15.44
CA GLY A 22 9.34 25.59 -16.74
C GLY A 22 8.26 26.30 -17.56
N SER A 23 7.42 27.10 -16.90
CA SER A 23 6.23 27.72 -17.51
C SER A 23 6.29 29.26 -17.50
N THR A 24 5.16 29.95 -17.70
CA THR A 24 5.06 31.42 -17.52
C THR A 24 4.04 31.76 -16.43
N ARG A 25 4.19 32.94 -15.80
CA ARG A 25 3.22 33.44 -14.81
C ARG A 25 1.80 33.53 -15.37
N GLN A 26 1.66 33.92 -16.64
CA GLN A 26 0.36 34.00 -17.31
C GLN A 26 -0.27 32.63 -17.50
N THR A 27 0.50 31.63 -17.94
CA THR A 27 0.03 30.25 -18.10
C THR A 27 -0.43 29.65 -16.78
N VAL A 28 0.37 29.77 -15.72
CA VAL A 28 0.01 29.25 -14.39
C VAL A 28 -1.27 29.91 -13.88
N ARG A 29 -1.39 31.24 -13.94
CA ARG A 29 -2.62 31.95 -13.55
C ARG A 29 -3.83 31.49 -14.34
N ARG A 30 -3.70 31.37 -15.67
CA ARG A 30 -4.77 30.89 -16.55
C ARG A 30 -5.23 29.47 -16.17
N HIS A 31 -4.30 28.57 -15.87
CA HIS A 31 -4.63 27.23 -15.38
C HIS A 31 -5.41 27.25 -14.06
N ILE A 32 -5.04 28.11 -13.12
CA ILE A 32 -5.78 28.26 -11.85
C ILE A 32 -7.18 28.77 -12.11
N THR A 33 -7.34 29.85 -12.88
CA THR A 33 -8.66 30.42 -13.21
C THR A 33 -9.57 29.39 -13.87
N TYR A 34 -9.07 28.58 -14.80
CA TYR A 34 -9.88 27.53 -15.43
C TYR A 34 -10.29 26.42 -14.46
N LEU A 35 -9.41 26.03 -13.54
CA LEU A 35 -9.77 25.06 -12.50
C LEU A 35 -10.84 25.62 -11.55
N GLU A 36 -10.71 26.88 -11.14
CA GLU A 36 -11.67 27.56 -10.26
C GLU A 36 -13.04 27.70 -10.93
N GLN A 37 -13.07 28.06 -12.23
CA GLN A 37 -14.29 28.10 -13.02
C GLN A 37 -14.96 26.73 -13.13
N ALA A 38 -14.19 25.68 -13.40
CA ALA A 38 -14.72 24.32 -13.52
C ALA A 38 -15.21 23.75 -12.17
N LYS A 39 -14.52 24.06 -11.06
CA LYS A 39 -14.90 23.62 -9.70
C LYS A 39 -16.02 24.49 -9.09
N GLY A 40 -16.24 25.71 -9.61
CA GLY A 40 -17.24 26.65 -9.10
C GLY A 40 -16.84 27.33 -7.78
N PHE A 41 -15.55 27.33 -7.44
CA PHE A 41 -15.02 27.99 -6.24
C PHE A 41 -13.54 28.36 -6.39
N GLU A 42 -13.09 29.35 -5.61
CA GLU A 42 -11.70 29.80 -5.57
C GLU A 42 -10.81 28.79 -4.84
N LEU A 43 -9.68 28.45 -5.46
CA LEU A 43 -8.64 27.58 -4.90
C LEU A 43 -7.64 28.40 -4.09
N PHE A 44 -7.38 29.64 -4.51
CA PHE A 44 -6.49 30.56 -3.80
C PHE A 44 -7.15 31.89 -3.51
N ARG A 45 -6.69 32.53 -2.43
CA ARG A 45 -6.89 33.96 -2.19
C ARG A 45 -5.53 34.66 -2.14
N ILE A 46 -5.51 35.94 -2.48
CA ILE A 46 -4.29 36.75 -2.38
C ILE A 46 -4.40 37.64 -1.15
N ARG A 47 -3.49 37.44 -0.18
CA ARG A 47 -3.36 38.28 1.02
C ARG A 47 -1.94 38.82 1.09
N ASP A 48 -1.79 40.13 1.27
CA ASP A 48 -0.49 40.81 1.38
C ASP A 48 0.50 40.43 0.25
N ARG A 49 -0.03 40.36 -0.99
CA ARG A 49 0.70 39.96 -2.21
C ARG A 49 1.24 38.51 -2.20
N ARG A 50 0.77 37.66 -1.30
CA ARG A 50 1.07 36.23 -1.24
C ARG A 50 -0.15 35.39 -1.55
N TYR A 51 0.07 34.22 -2.15
CA TYR A 51 -1.00 33.25 -2.34
C TYR A 51 -1.25 32.53 -1.03
N GLU A 52 -2.52 32.34 -0.70
CA GLU A 52 -2.97 31.46 0.37
C GLU A 52 -4.01 30.49 -0.21
N LEU A 53 -3.99 29.24 0.23
CA LEU A 53 -5.08 28.32 -0.09
C LEU A 53 -6.36 28.75 0.63
N THR A 54 -7.49 28.67 -0.05
CA THR A 54 -8.79 28.70 0.62
C THR A 54 -9.02 27.35 1.32
N GLU A 55 -10.02 27.28 2.21
CA GLU A 55 -10.39 26.00 2.83
C GLU A 55 -10.80 24.95 1.78
N ARG A 56 -11.59 25.37 0.78
CA ARG A 56 -11.98 24.51 -0.35
C ARG A 56 -10.78 24.16 -1.25
N GLY A 57 -9.84 25.10 -1.40
CA GLY A 57 -8.57 24.87 -2.10
C GLY A 57 -7.69 23.83 -1.40
N ALA A 58 -7.62 23.86 -0.06
CA ALA A 58 -6.90 22.86 0.71
C ALA A 58 -7.53 21.47 0.57
N SER A 59 -8.86 21.36 0.62
CA SER A 59 -9.57 20.10 0.37
C SER A 59 -9.35 19.59 -1.07
N ALA A 60 -9.44 20.48 -2.07
CA ALA A 60 -9.20 20.14 -3.48
C ALA A 60 -7.74 19.76 -3.78
N LEU A 61 -6.78 20.22 -2.97
CA LEU A 61 -5.35 19.91 -3.15
C LEU A 61 -5.09 18.41 -3.04
N THR A 62 -5.67 17.77 -2.02
CA THR A 62 -5.53 16.32 -1.82
C THR A 62 -6.07 15.55 -3.03
N GLU A 63 -7.27 15.89 -3.49
CA GLU A 63 -7.89 15.28 -4.68
C GLU A 63 -7.02 15.46 -5.94
N ALA A 64 -6.52 16.68 -6.16
CA ALA A 64 -5.68 17.01 -7.30
C ALA A 64 -4.33 16.26 -7.29
N GLN A 65 -3.73 16.10 -6.11
CA GLN A 65 -2.51 15.29 -5.93
C GLN A 65 -2.78 13.82 -6.23
N THR A 66 -3.89 13.25 -5.74
CA THR A 66 -4.30 11.88 -6.06
C THR A 66 -4.47 11.69 -7.57
N LEU A 67 -5.15 12.61 -8.25
CA LEU A 67 -5.35 12.54 -9.71
C LEU A 67 -4.04 12.65 -10.49
N LEU A 68 -3.12 13.52 -10.09
CA LEU A 68 -1.79 13.60 -10.70
C LEU A 68 -0.97 12.34 -10.48
N SER A 69 -0.98 11.80 -9.27
CA SER A 69 -0.30 10.54 -8.96
C SER A 69 -0.84 9.41 -9.83
N ARG A 70 -2.18 9.30 -9.97
CA ARG A 70 -2.82 8.33 -10.88
C ARG A 70 -2.47 8.56 -12.36
N GLY A 71 -2.43 9.81 -12.81
CA GLY A 71 -2.05 10.15 -14.19
C GLY A 71 -0.59 9.83 -14.51
N ASN A 72 0.33 10.12 -13.58
CA ASN A 72 1.74 9.78 -13.72
C ASN A 72 1.97 8.26 -13.70
N ALA A 73 1.31 7.58 -12.77
CA ALA A 73 1.27 6.12 -12.66
C ALA A 73 0.81 5.44 -13.97
N TRP A 74 -0.26 5.97 -14.57
CA TRP A 74 -0.76 5.50 -15.86
C TRP A 74 0.24 5.72 -17.00
N LEU A 75 0.94 6.86 -17.02
CA LEU A 75 1.97 7.14 -18.02
C LEU A 75 3.22 6.26 -17.88
N SER A 76 3.59 5.87 -16.65
CA SER A 76 4.76 5.04 -16.40
C SER A 76 4.48 3.54 -16.53
N SER A 77 3.21 3.13 -16.65
CA SER A 77 2.75 1.73 -16.52
C SER A 77 3.17 1.05 -15.20
N GLU A 78 3.71 1.82 -14.23
CA GLU A 78 4.20 1.28 -12.96
C GLU A 78 3.08 1.04 -11.96
N VAL A 79 1.99 1.79 -12.08
CA VAL A 79 0.78 1.59 -11.28
C VAL A 79 -0.43 1.73 -12.21
N GLY A 80 -1.19 0.67 -12.33
CA GLY A 80 -2.34 0.57 -13.21
C GLY A 80 -3.55 -0.05 -12.53
N PHE A 81 -4.64 -0.15 -13.27
CA PHE A 81 -5.80 -0.95 -12.90
C PHE A 81 -6.07 -1.94 -14.01
N GLU A 82 -5.96 -3.24 -13.72
CA GLU A 82 -6.30 -4.30 -14.66
C GLU A 82 -7.68 -4.82 -14.27
N TYR A 83 -8.66 -4.72 -15.16
CA TYR A 83 -10.08 -5.00 -14.87
C TYR A 83 -10.64 -4.28 -13.61
N GLY A 84 -10.13 -3.08 -13.30
CA GLY A 84 -10.54 -2.30 -12.12
C GLY A 84 -9.83 -2.66 -10.82
N MET A 85 -8.86 -3.58 -10.87
CA MET A 85 -8.10 -4.08 -9.73
C MET A 85 -6.68 -3.50 -9.76
N LEU A 86 -6.18 -3.05 -8.60
CA LEU A 86 -4.89 -2.38 -8.53
C LEU A 86 -3.76 -3.31 -9.00
N ARG A 87 -2.91 -2.81 -9.91
CA ARG A 87 -1.65 -3.44 -10.30
C ARG A 87 -0.49 -2.47 -10.08
N ILE A 88 0.62 -2.97 -9.59
CA ILE A 88 1.87 -2.24 -9.39
C ILE A 88 3.00 -3.08 -9.99
N ALA A 89 3.84 -2.48 -10.82
CA ALA A 89 5.02 -3.09 -11.42
C ALA A 89 6.18 -2.09 -11.33
N LYS A 90 7.11 -2.32 -10.40
CA LYS A 90 8.27 -1.46 -10.19
C LYS A 90 9.56 -2.27 -10.19
N SER A 91 10.64 -1.69 -10.71
CA SER A 91 11.96 -2.29 -10.71
C SER A 91 13.05 -1.24 -10.67
N GLU A 92 14.09 -1.48 -9.86
CA GLU A 92 15.27 -0.63 -9.76
C GLU A 92 16.51 -1.52 -9.56
N GLY A 93 17.34 -1.65 -10.60
CA GLY A 93 18.48 -2.59 -10.60
C GLY A 93 18.02 -4.03 -10.38
N ASP A 94 18.57 -4.69 -9.37
CA ASP A 94 18.19 -6.06 -8.98
C ASP A 94 16.85 -6.11 -8.22
N TRP A 95 16.41 -4.96 -7.67
CA TRP A 95 15.17 -4.89 -6.91
C TRP A 95 13.96 -4.85 -7.84
N ARG A 96 12.93 -5.63 -7.50
CA ARG A 96 11.64 -5.63 -8.17
C ARG A 96 10.48 -5.78 -7.19
N PHE A 97 9.35 -5.23 -7.55
CA PHE A 97 8.11 -5.35 -6.81
C PHE A 97 6.91 -5.32 -7.76
N PHE A 98 6.25 -6.46 -7.86
CA PHE A 98 5.03 -6.66 -8.62
C PHE A 98 3.92 -7.01 -7.63
N LEU A 99 2.81 -6.29 -7.71
CA LEU A 99 1.62 -6.54 -6.91
C LEU A 99 0.41 -6.48 -7.82
N GLN A 100 -0.49 -7.44 -7.70
CA GLN A 100 -1.79 -7.38 -8.33
C GLN A 100 -2.88 -7.78 -7.34
N GLN A 101 -3.87 -6.91 -7.21
CA GLN A 101 -5.09 -7.21 -6.49
C GLN A 101 -5.89 -8.27 -7.25
N ARG A 102 -6.38 -9.27 -6.53
CA ARG A 102 -7.13 -10.39 -7.11
C ARG A 102 -8.59 -10.38 -6.65
N PRO A 103 -9.53 -10.87 -7.48
CA PRO A 103 -10.91 -11.06 -7.06
C PRO A 103 -11.01 -11.95 -5.82
N LEU A 104 -11.82 -11.54 -4.83
CA LEU A 104 -11.99 -12.31 -3.59
C LEU A 104 -12.56 -13.71 -3.83
N SER A 105 -13.29 -13.92 -4.93
CA SER A 105 -13.81 -15.23 -5.31
C SER A 105 -12.71 -16.26 -5.57
N GLU A 106 -11.50 -15.82 -5.99
CA GLU A 106 -10.38 -16.72 -6.25
C GLU A 106 -9.92 -17.46 -4.99
N ILE A 107 -10.08 -16.86 -3.80
CA ILE A 107 -9.79 -17.51 -2.51
C ILE A 107 -10.56 -18.84 -2.39
N TRP A 108 -11.81 -18.88 -2.86
CA TRP A 108 -12.69 -20.04 -2.73
C TRP A 108 -12.52 -21.07 -3.85
N VAL A 109 -12.17 -20.60 -5.05
CA VAL A 109 -12.04 -21.47 -6.24
C VAL A 109 -10.64 -22.08 -6.32
N GLN A 110 -9.60 -21.28 -6.05
CA GLN A 110 -8.20 -21.64 -6.29
C GLN A 110 -7.31 -21.44 -5.05
N GLY A 111 -7.72 -20.62 -4.09
CA GLY A 111 -6.94 -20.36 -2.88
C GLY A 111 -6.76 -21.61 -2.00
N SER A 112 -5.69 -21.62 -1.22
CA SER A 112 -5.36 -22.69 -0.28
C SER A 112 -6.40 -22.79 0.85
N ASP A 113 -6.44 -23.93 1.53
CA ASP A 113 -7.28 -24.09 2.73
C ASP A 113 -6.90 -23.07 3.82
N PHE A 114 -5.62 -22.71 3.92
CA PHE A 114 -5.15 -21.68 4.85
C PHE A 114 -5.78 -20.31 4.57
N LEU A 115 -5.81 -19.86 3.30
CA LEU A 115 -6.45 -18.59 2.93
C LEU A 115 -7.97 -18.64 3.19
N ARG A 116 -8.62 -19.74 2.84
CA ARG A 116 -10.07 -19.93 3.07
C ARG A 116 -10.40 -19.88 4.56
N ASN A 117 -9.63 -20.61 5.38
CA ASN A 117 -9.84 -20.66 6.82
C ASN A 117 -9.47 -19.33 7.49
N SER A 118 -8.50 -18.59 6.95
CA SER A 118 -8.17 -17.23 7.41
C SER A 118 -9.36 -16.28 7.29
N VAL A 119 -10.02 -16.30 6.13
CA VAL A 119 -11.22 -15.48 5.89
C VAL A 119 -12.40 -15.93 6.76
N ARG A 120 -12.59 -17.25 6.96
CA ARG A 120 -13.64 -17.77 7.86
C ARG A 120 -13.42 -17.33 9.30
N CYS A 121 -12.21 -17.51 9.84
CA CYS A 121 -11.85 -17.09 11.19
C CYS A 121 -12.09 -15.58 11.41
N TRP A 122 -11.74 -14.76 10.41
CA TRP A 122 -11.99 -13.32 10.42
C TRP A 122 -13.48 -12.97 10.41
N ALA A 123 -14.27 -13.62 9.57
CA ALA A 123 -15.70 -13.38 9.47
C ALA A 123 -16.43 -13.82 10.76
N GLU A 124 -16.08 -15.01 11.29
CA GLU A 124 -16.66 -15.57 12.51
C GLU A 124 -16.28 -14.77 13.77
N SER A 125 -15.09 -14.17 13.82
CA SER A 125 -14.73 -13.23 14.88
C SER A 125 -15.40 -11.86 14.76
N GLY A 126 -16.10 -11.64 13.64
CA GLY A 126 -16.57 -10.33 13.22
C GLY A 126 -15.43 -9.31 13.14
N GLY A 127 -14.19 -9.73 12.92
CA GLY A 127 -13.00 -8.87 12.92
C GLY A 127 -12.40 -8.54 14.29
N ASN A 128 -12.87 -9.11 15.40
CA ASN A 128 -12.20 -8.95 16.70
C ASN A 128 -10.98 -9.89 16.79
N ILE A 129 -9.78 -9.33 16.90
CA ILE A 129 -8.54 -10.11 16.87
C ILE A 129 -8.31 -10.98 18.12
N GLU A 130 -9.00 -10.67 19.23
CA GLU A 130 -8.93 -11.45 20.48
C GLU A 130 -10.06 -12.48 20.60
N HIS A 131 -10.99 -12.52 19.65
CA HIS A 131 -12.06 -13.50 19.65
C HIS A 131 -11.51 -14.93 19.48
N PRO A 132 -12.05 -15.95 20.17
CA PRO A 132 -11.58 -17.34 20.05
C PRO A 132 -11.51 -17.85 18.60
N ALA A 133 -12.49 -17.49 17.76
CA ALA A 133 -12.50 -17.87 16.34
C ALA A 133 -11.34 -17.28 15.52
N PHE A 134 -10.70 -16.20 15.98
CA PHE A 134 -9.55 -15.60 15.29
C PHE A 134 -8.21 -16.19 15.74
N GLN A 135 -8.17 -16.87 16.87
CA GLN A 135 -6.93 -17.39 17.46
C GLN A 135 -6.17 -18.38 16.56
N PRO A 136 -6.82 -19.27 15.77
CA PRO A 136 -6.10 -20.18 14.88
C PRO A 136 -5.21 -19.46 13.85
N VAL A 137 -5.59 -18.27 13.40
CA VAL A 137 -4.86 -17.53 12.35
C VAL A 137 -3.86 -16.53 12.93
N ARG A 138 -4.03 -16.17 14.21
CA ARG A 138 -3.21 -15.16 14.91
C ARG A 138 -1.70 -15.44 14.83
N PRO A 139 -1.20 -16.69 14.96
CA PRO A 139 0.24 -16.99 14.84
C PRO A 139 0.85 -16.71 13.47
N TYR A 140 0.03 -16.60 12.42
CA TYR A 140 0.48 -16.36 11.03
C TYR A 140 0.36 -14.90 10.60
N ALA A 141 -0.25 -14.06 11.44
CA ALA A 141 -0.55 -12.67 11.14
C ALA A 141 0.54 -11.70 11.63
N MET A 142 0.75 -10.63 10.88
CA MET A 142 1.26 -9.38 11.45
C MET A 142 0.09 -8.42 11.68
N VAL A 143 0.15 -7.63 12.74
CA VAL A 143 -0.89 -6.63 13.05
C VAL A 143 -0.28 -5.24 13.09
N PHE A 144 -0.99 -4.32 12.47
CA PHE A 144 -0.63 -2.92 12.39
C PHE A 144 -1.75 -2.05 12.94
N ARG A 145 -1.38 -0.89 13.46
CA ARG A 145 -2.33 0.18 13.81
C ARG A 145 -1.88 1.49 13.16
N PRO A 146 -2.81 2.35 12.73
CA PRO A 146 -2.47 3.71 12.37
C PRO A 146 -2.10 4.51 13.63
N ASN A 147 -1.13 5.39 13.48
CA ASN A 147 -0.84 6.54 14.34
C ASN A 147 -1.02 7.80 13.47
N ASP A 148 -1.04 9.01 14.07
CA ASP A 148 -1.39 10.30 13.45
C ASP A 148 -0.75 10.59 12.07
N ARG A 149 0.34 9.89 11.71
CA ARG A 149 1.01 10.02 10.41
C ARG A 149 1.58 8.73 9.82
N GLN A 150 1.51 7.59 10.51
CA GLN A 150 2.29 6.40 10.15
C GLN A 150 1.60 5.11 10.60
N TRP A 151 1.92 4.01 9.93
CA TRP A 151 1.53 2.67 10.35
C TRP A 151 2.58 2.04 11.25
N VAL A 152 2.16 1.54 12.41
CA VAL A 152 3.04 0.92 13.40
C VAL A 152 2.72 -0.56 13.52
N CYS A 153 3.74 -1.41 13.41
CA CYS A 153 3.62 -2.84 13.71
C CYS A 153 3.45 -3.02 15.22
N VAL A 154 2.39 -3.71 15.64
CA VAL A 154 2.10 -3.95 17.07
C VAL A 154 2.12 -5.42 17.45
N ASP A 155 2.09 -6.31 16.47
CA ASP A 155 2.27 -7.73 16.71
C ASP A 155 2.83 -8.47 15.50
N VAL A 156 3.61 -9.51 15.78
CA VAL A 156 4.23 -10.40 14.80
C VAL A 156 4.03 -11.84 15.24
N GLY A 157 3.11 -12.54 14.58
CA GLY A 157 2.89 -13.96 14.76
C GLY A 157 4.16 -14.77 14.47
N ARG A 158 4.49 -15.70 15.35
CA ARG A 158 5.75 -16.48 15.29
C ARG A 158 5.85 -17.39 14.07
N GLU A 159 4.71 -17.79 13.50
CA GLU A 159 4.62 -18.65 12.33
C GLU A 159 4.34 -17.85 11.05
N SER A 160 4.23 -16.53 11.15
CA SER A 160 4.02 -15.65 10.00
C SER A 160 5.13 -15.80 8.97
N SER A 161 4.80 -15.51 7.72
CA SER A 161 5.81 -15.44 6.66
C SER A 161 6.96 -14.50 7.05
N PHE A 162 6.65 -13.36 7.67
CA PHE A 162 7.66 -12.41 8.14
C PHE A 162 8.64 -13.05 9.13
N ALA A 163 8.14 -13.67 10.20
CA ALA A 163 8.96 -14.27 11.24
C ALA A 163 9.81 -15.44 10.69
N THR A 164 9.21 -16.31 9.88
CA THR A 164 9.91 -17.47 9.30
C THR A 164 10.88 -17.10 8.18
N TRP A 165 10.69 -15.95 7.52
CA TRP A 165 11.59 -15.46 6.48
C TRP A 165 12.83 -14.75 7.05
N PHE A 166 12.62 -13.76 7.93
CA PHE A 166 13.66 -12.89 8.49
C PHE A 166 14.26 -13.42 9.81
N GLY A 167 13.59 -14.37 10.46
CA GLY A 167 14.07 -15.02 11.68
C GLY A 167 13.74 -14.27 12.97
N TRP A 168 14.22 -14.84 14.07
CA TRP A 168 13.90 -14.44 15.45
C TRP A 168 14.23 -12.97 15.76
N GLU A 169 15.37 -12.47 15.28
CA GLU A 169 15.82 -11.10 15.54
C GLU A 169 14.78 -10.07 15.08
N TRP A 170 14.26 -10.22 13.86
CA TRP A 170 13.21 -9.35 13.33
C TRP A 170 11.86 -9.62 13.98
N GLN A 171 11.49 -10.88 14.20
CA GLN A 171 10.26 -11.23 14.90
C GLN A 171 10.18 -10.57 16.29
N SER A 172 11.27 -10.55 17.04
CA SER A 172 11.33 -10.00 18.41
C SER A 172 11.56 -8.49 18.47
N SER A 173 11.93 -7.83 17.38
CA SER A 173 12.30 -6.40 17.37
C SER A 173 11.45 -5.52 16.44
N SER A 174 10.45 -6.09 15.75
CA SER A 174 9.58 -5.35 14.82
C SER A 174 8.43 -4.59 15.49
N ILE A 175 8.00 -5.01 16.68
CA ILE A 175 6.93 -4.31 17.41
C ILE A 175 7.40 -2.88 17.74
N GLY A 176 6.55 -1.90 17.44
CA GLY A 176 6.83 -0.48 17.58
C GLY A 176 7.50 0.18 16.37
N ARG A 177 7.89 -0.60 15.35
CA ARG A 177 8.49 -0.06 14.11
C ARG A 177 7.42 0.40 13.12
N THR A 178 7.79 1.40 12.32
CA THR A 178 7.00 1.85 11.17
C THR A 178 7.22 0.95 9.96
N LEU A 179 6.33 1.03 8.95
CA LEU A 179 6.49 0.27 7.69
C LEU A 179 7.86 0.52 7.02
N GLU A 180 8.31 1.76 6.95
CA GLU A 180 9.60 2.12 6.36
C GLU A 180 10.80 1.52 7.11
N ALA A 181 10.64 1.26 8.41
CA ALA A 181 11.68 0.69 9.28
C ALA A 181 11.67 -0.85 9.32
N LEU A 182 10.75 -1.49 8.58
CA LEU A 182 10.72 -2.93 8.39
C LEU A 182 11.61 -3.36 7.20
N PRO A 183 12.02 -4.65 7.15
CA PRO A 183 12.68 -5.22 6.00
C PRO A 183 11.92 -4.95 4.68
N GLY A 184 12.66 -4.57 3.64
CA GLY A 184 12.11 -4.04 2.39
C GLY A 184 12.28 -2.52 2.26
N GLY A 185 12.42 -1.82 3.39
CA GLY A 185 12.76 -0.41 3.44
C GLY A 185 11.64 0.54 2.97
N PRO A 186 11.95 1.84 2.83
CA PRO A 186 10.95 2.87 2.59
C PRO A 186 10.14 2.66 1.30
N LEU A 187 10.77 2.21 0.22
CA LEU A 187 10.11 2.02 -1.07
C LEU A 187 8.97 0.99 -1.00
N VAL A 188 9.18 -0.11 -0.27
CA VAL A 188 8.13 -1.11 -0.02
C VAL A 188 7.10 -0.57 0.96
N GLY A 189 7.54 0.16 1.98
CA GLY A 189 6.66 0.82 2.96
C GLY A 189 5.63 1.73 2.29
N ASP A 190 6.07 2.62 1.41
CA ASP A 190 5.21 3.56 0.67
C ASP A 190 4.16 2.83 -0.18
N ILE A 191 4.55 1.74 -0.83
CA ILE A 191 3.64 0.93 -1.66
C ILE A 191 2.58 0.26 -0.78
N MET A 192 2.99 -0.33 0.35
CA MET A 192 2.09 -1.00 1.27
C MET A 192 1.13 -0.03 1.95
N GLU A 193 1.60 1.16 2.32
CA GLU A 193 0.82 2.17 3.03
C GLU A 193 -0.46 2.57 2.27
N GLY A 194 -0.40 2.67 0.94
CA GLY A 194 -1.58 2.94 0.12
C GLY A 194 -2.67 1.86 0.28
N THR A 195 -2.28 0.59 0.27
CA THR A 195 -3.21 -0.53 0.46
C THR A 195 -3.73 -0.63 1.90
N PHE A 196 -2.95 -0.17 2.89
CA PHE A 196 -3.36 -0.16 4.29
C PHE A 196 -4.43 0.92 4.55
N HIS A 197 -4.26 2.11 3.97
CA HIS A 197 -5.25 3.18 4.03
C HIS A 197 -6.59 2.81 3.41
N GLU A 198 -6.57 2.07 2.29
CA GLU A 198 -7.79 1.56 1.66
C GLU A 198 -8.61 0.71 2.65
N ILE A 199 -7.94 -0.22 3.34
CA ILE A 199 -8.58 -1.13 4.29
C ILE A 199 -9.00 -0.41 5.57
N ALA A 200 -8.23 0.58 6.02
CA ALA A 200 -8.63 1.45 7.11
C ALA A 200 -9.92 2.22 6.80
N ALA A 201 -10.09 2.66 5.56
CA ALA A 201 -11.25 3.43 5.15
C ALA A 201 -12.51 2.58 5.00
N ASN A 202 -12.39 1.34 4.50
CA ASN A 202 -13.54 0.49 4.19
C ASN A 202 -13.80 -0.64 5.21
N HIS A 203 -12.86 -0.87 6.15
CA HIS A 203 -12.90 -1.98 7.13
C HIS A 203 -13.09 -3.36 6.46
N GLY A 204 -12.63 -3.49 5.23
CA GLY A 204 -12.91 -4.62 4.36
C GLY A 204 -11.80 -5.68 4.34
N LEU A 205 -11.89 -6.53 3.32
CA LEU A 205 -10.94 -7.59 3.00
C LEU A 205 -10.35 -7.32 1.61
N ARG A 206 -9.05 -7.51 1.47
CA ARG A 206 -8.33 -7.43 0.20
C ARG A 206 -7.42 -8.64 0.03
N PHE A 207 -7.34 -9.11 -1.22
CA PHE A 207 -6.51 -10.22 -1.64
C PHE A 207 -5.55 -9.77 -2.73
N ASP A 208 -4.26 -10.05 -2.55
CA ASP A 208 -3.20 -9.67 -3.49
C ASP A 208 -2.32 -10.88 -3.83
N HIS A 209 -1.81 -10.91 -5.07
CA HIS A 209 -0.65 -11.68 -5.48
C HIS A 209 0.56 -10.75 -5.58
N ILE A 210 1.68 -11.14 -4.96
CA ILE A 210 2.87 -10.29 -4.89
C ILE A 210 4.12 -11.10 -5.21
N HIS A 211 4.93 -10.57 -6.12
CA HIS A 211 6.29 -11.05 -6.37
C HIS A 211 7.28 -9.91 -6.13
N THR A 212 8.28 -10.14 -5.30
CA THR A 212 9.32 -9.15 -5.00
C THR A 212 10.67 -9.81 -4.81
N THR A 213 11.72 -9.00 -4.72
CA THR A 213 13.04 -9.44 -4.29
C THR A 213 13.41 -8.74 -3.00
N VAL A 214 13.76 -9.51 -1.97
CA VAL A 214 14.11 -8.97 -0.66
C VAL A 214 15.29 -9.74 -0.09
N ALA A 215 16.22 -9.02 0.54
CA ALA A 215 17.34 -9.66 1.22
C ALA A 215 16.83 -10.31 2.52
N ARG A 216 17.22 -11.57 2.77
CA ARG A 216 16.85 -12.25 4.03
C ARG A 216 17.55 -11.65 5.25
N LYS A 217 18.72 -11.05 5.06
CA LYS A 217 19.48 -10.31 6.08
C LYS A 217 20.03 -9.02 5.49
N ALA A 218 20.29 -8.03 6.34
CA ALA A 218 20.92 -6.79 5.89
C ALA A 218 22.30 -7.09 5.26
N GLY A 219 22.58 -6.49 4.10
CA GLY A 219 23.85 -6.66 3.39
C GLY A 219 24.02 -7.98 2.63
N THR A 220 23.01 -8.85 2.59
CA THR A 220 23.02 -10.04 1.73
C THR A 220 22.34 -9.77 0.39
N PRO A 221 22.61 -10.56 -0.67
CA PRO A 221 21.93 -10.43 -1.94
C PRO A 221 20.40 -10.47 -1.80
N LEU A 222 19.72 -9.76 -2.69
CA LEU A 222 18.27 -9.86 -2.84
C LEU A 222 17.92 -11.25 -3.37
N VAL A 223 16.91 -11.89 -2.78
CA VAL A 223 16.39 -13.17 -3.27
C VAL A 223 14.90 -13.03 -3.62
N PRO A 224 14.41 -13.78 -4.63
CA PRO A 224 13.01 -13.75 -5.01
C PRO A 224 12.08 -14.25 -3.89
N LEU A 225 10.93 -13.60 -3.77
CA LEU A 225 9.88 -13.91 -2.80
C LEU A 225 8.52 -13.74 -3.51
N SER A 226 7.81 -14.85 -3.65
CA SER A 226 6.47 -14.94 -4.22
C SER A 226 5.47 -15.31 -3.12
N TYR A 227 4.39 -14.53 -2.98
CA TYR A 227 3.37 -14.80 -1.97
C TYR A 227 2.01 -14.22 -2.32
N THR A 228 0.98 -14.82 -1.72
CA THR A 228 -0.35 -14.22 -1.63
C THR A 228 -0.49 -13.46 -0.32
N ARG A 229 -1.34 -12.43 -0.30
CA ARG A 229 -1.55 -11.57 0.87
C ARG A 229 -3.04 -11.32 1.10
N LEU A 230 -3.48 -11.53 2.33
CA LEU A 230 -4.75 -11.05 2.84
C LEU A 230 -4.52 -9.83 3.73
N LEU A 231 -5.17 -8.73 3.40
CA LEU A 231 -5.33 -7.60 4.30
C LEU A 231 -6.76 -7.58 4.83
N LEU A 232 -6.89 -7.55 6.15
CA LEU A 232 -8.17 -7.62 6.84
C LEU A 232 -8.34 -6.40 7.75
N GLY A 233 -9.44 -5.68 7.60
CA GLY A 233 -9.91 -4.71 8.57
C GLY A 233 -10.40 -5.42 9.82
N ALA A 234 -9.83 -5.10 10.97
CA ALA A 234 -10.09 -5.75 12.24
C ALA A 234 -10.15 -4.72 13.37
N ARG A 235 -10.35 -5.18 14.60
CA ARG A 235 -10.36 -4.33 15.80
C ARG A 235 -9.66 -4.99 16.98
N PHE A 236 -9.07 -4.14 17.82
CA PHE A 236 -8.62 -4.48 19.16
C PHE A 236 -9.81 -4.60 20.12
N PRO A 237 -9.60 -5.10 21.36
CA PRO A 237 -10.66 -5.21 22.37
C PRO A 237 -11.32 -3.89 22.77
N ASP A 238 -10.67 -2.75 22.54
CA ASP A 238 -11.19 -1.41 22.78
C ASP A 238 -11.93 -0.82 21.56
N ASP A 239 -12.26 -1.68 20.58
CA ASP A 239 -12.87 -1.35 19.29
C ASP A 239 -12.03 -0.43 18.39
N SER A 240 -10.80 -0.10 18.77
CA SER A 240 -9.90 0.64 17.91
C SER A 240 -9.47 -0.20 16.70
N PHE A 241 -9.25 0.46 15.56
CA PHE A 241 -8.94 -0.23 14.31
C PHE A 241 -7.61 -0.98 14.36
N ALA A 242 -7.63 -2.21 13.87
CA ALA A 242 -6.45 -3.03 13.61
C ALA A 242 -6.42 -3.41 12.13
N LEU A 243 -5.24 -3.39 11.52
CA LEU A 243 -5.03 -4.01 10.22
C LEU A 243 -4.30 -5.32 10.41
N VAL A 244 -4.91 -6.42 9.98
CA VAL A 244 -4.25 -7.73 9.97
C VAL A 244 -3.69 -8.01 8.57
N ASN A 245 -2.42 -8.38 8.51
CA ASN A 245 -1.71 -8.77 7.31
C ASN A 245 -1.27 -10.24 7.42
N ILE A 246 -1.88 -11.11 6.61
CA ILE A 246 -1.56 -12.54 6.53
C ILE A 246 -0.92 -12.79 5.17
N ILE A 247 0.22 -13.49 5.17
CA ILE A 247 1.01 -13.79 3.98
C ILE A 247 1.23 -15.30 3.90
N GLU A 248 0.94 -15.88 2.73
CA GLU A 248 1.27 -17.26 2.39
C GLU A 248 2.27 -17.26 1.23
N ARG A 249 3.50 -17.75 1.49
CA ARG A 249 4.51 -17.89 0.42
C ARG A 249 4.13 -19.04 -0.49
N THR A 250 4.04 -18.77 -1.78
CA THR A 250 3.69 -19.76 -2.81
C THR A 250 4.19 -19.30 -4.18
N ASN A 251 4.51 -20.26 -5.04
CA ASN A 251 4.75 -20.03 -6.46
C ASN A 251 3.46 -20.06 -7.30
N ALA A 252 2.31 -20.39 -6.71
CA ALA A 252 1.01 -20.39 -7.38
C ALA A 252 0.43 -18.96 -7.46
N LEU A 253 1.12 -18.08 -8.21
CA LEU A 253 0.68 -16.70 -8.43
C LEU A 253 0.23 -16.48 -9.87
N GLU A 254 -0.78 -15.63 -10.00
CA GLU A 254 -1.21 -15.02 -11.25
C GLU A 254 -1.02 -13.51 -11.16
N ILE A 255 -0.03 -12.98 -11.89
CA ILE A 255 0.24 -11.55 -12.02
C ILE A 255 0.41 -11.25 -13.51
N ASP A 256 -0.40 -10.33 -14.02
CA ASP A 256 -0.45 -9.99 -15.43
C ASP A 256 0.87 -9.36 -15.89
N GLU A 257 1.32 -9.81 -17.06
CA GLU A 257 2.59 -9.45 -17.70
C GLU A 257 3.85 -9.79 -16.87
N LEU A 258 3.72 -10.55 -15.77
CA LEU A 258 4.87 -11.09 -15.06
C LEU A 258 5.19 -12.50 -15.61
N PRO A 259 6.38 -12.72 -16.17
CA PRO A 259 6.70 -14.04 -16.71
C PRO A 259 6.77 -15.11 -15.61
N PRO A 260 6.28 -16.34 -15.84
CA PRO A 260 6.27 -17.41 -14.84
C PRO A 260 7.65 -17.74 -14.26
N GLU A 261 8.73 -17.53 -15.02
CA GLU A 261 10.10 -17.73 -14.54
C GLU A 261 10.49 -16.81 -13.39
N TYR A 262 9.88 -15.62 -13.28
CA TYR A 262 10.08 -14.74 -12.12
C TYR A 262 9.42 -15.37 -10.90
N ILE A 263 8.15 -15.76 -11.03
CA ILE A 263 7.39 -16.36 -9.92
C ILE A 263 8.10 -17.62 -9.43
N ASN A 264 8.45 -18.52 -10.36
CA ASN A 264 9.12 -19.80 -10.11
C ASN A 264 10.60 -19.66 -9.70
N SER A 265 11.15 -18.44 -9.64
CA SER A 265 12.52 -18.22 -9.16
C SER A 265 12.64 -18.22 -7.64
N MET A 266 11.52 -18.15 -6.90
CA MET A 266 11.53 -18.44 -5.47
C MET A 266 11.69 -19.96 -5.26
N ASP A 267 12.69 -20.34 -4.47
CA ASP A 267 12.93 -21.74 -4.07
C ASP A 267 11.66 -22.36 -3.45
N SER A 268 11.19 -23.47 -4.01
CA SER A 268 9.95 -24.13 -3.59
C SER A 268 10.02 -24.66 -2.15
N SER A 269 11.21 -24.87 -1.60
CA SER A 269 11.39 -25.21 -0.18
C SER A 269 10.99 -24.06 0.78
N LEU A 270 10.82 -22.84 0.25
CA LEU A 270 10.38 -21.67 1.01
C LEU A 270 8.85 -21.50 1.00
N GLU A 271 8.12 -22.29 0.20
CA GLU A 271 6.67 -22.27 0.21
C GLU A 271 6.11 -22.64 1.59
N MET A 272 4.99 -22.03 1.93
CA MET A 272 4.29 -22.31 3.19
C MET A 272 3.21 -23.37 2.94
N HIS A 273 3.20 -24.39 3.79
CA HIS A 273 2.14 -25.39 3.84
C HIS A 273 1.51 -25.35 5.23
N VAL A 274 0.50 -24.50 5.38
CA VAL A 274 -0.18 -24.28 6.66
C VAL A 274 -1.47 -25.09 6.70
N SER A 275 -1.72 -25.76 7.83
CA SER A 275 -2.96 -26.50 8.08
C SER A 275 -3.55 -26.01 9.39
N ILE A 276 -4.70 -25.33 9.30
CA ILE A 276 -5.47 -24.78 10.43
C ILE A 276 -6.95 -25.09 10.26
#